data_AF-A0A838SFQ0-F1
#
_entry.id   AF-A0A838SFQ0-F1
#
_cell.length_a   1.000
_cell.length_b   1.000
_cell.length_c   1.000
_cell.angle_alpha   90.00
_cell.angle_beta   90.00
_cell.angle_gamma   90.00
#
_symmetry.space_group_name_H-M   'P 1'
#
loop_
_entity.id
_entity.type
_entity.pdbx_description
1 polymer ?
#
loop_
_entity_poly.entity_id
_entity_poly.type
_entity_poly.pdbx_seq_one_letter_code
_entity_poly.pdbx_strand_id
1 'polypeptide(L)'
;LLENLNDYQGDIVFISNIDNVVPDHLKDPIVAWRKALGGYLVELQQHVFQHIEQLSSVPTDAKSVQQAEACILQELLLPLPQSYRELALPDQATLLKQYLDRPIRVCGVVPNTGDPGGGPFWVAHPEDAPSRQIVEQSQVNPDSEAQQKLFASGTHFNPVDMVCGVRDFQGNPFNLLEFVDPGTGFIGMKSYQGRPLKALEWPGLWNGGMAHWITIFVEIPRANFNPVKTFLDWLHPAHQPQTNQK
;
A
#
# COMPACT_ATOMS: atom_id res chain seq x y z
N LEU A 1 -6.21 -6.88 11.02
CA LEU A 1 -6.64 -6.60 9.63
C LEU A 1 -6.30 -7.76 8.70
N LEU A 2 -5.02 -8.13 8.56
CA LEU A 2 -4.61 -9.18 7.63
C LEU A 2 -5.29 -10.54 7.89
N GLU A 3 -5.43 -10.92 9.16
CA GLU A 3 -6.21 -12.10 9.55
C GLU A 3 -7.65 -12.02 9.02
N ASN A 4 -8.34 -10.89 9.25
CA ASN A 4 -9.68 -10.67 8.70
C ASN A 4 -9.70 -10.71 7.15
N LEU A 5 -8.65 -10.24 6.48
CA LEU A 5 -8.55 -10.29 5.01
C LEU A 5 -8.38 -11.73 4.51
N ASN A 6 -7.54 -12.53 5.18
CA ASN A 6 -7.40 -13.97 4.90
C ASN A 6 -8.74 -14.70 5.07
N ASP A 7 -9.48 -14.37 6.13
CA ASP A 7 -10.77 -15.01 6.43
C ASP A 7 -11.90 -14.59 5.49
N TYR A 8 -11.81 -13.40 4.88
CA TYR A 8 -12.87 -12.84 4.03
C TYR A 8 -13.02 -13.56 2.67
N GLN A 9 -11.99 -14.30 2.22
CA GLN A 9 -11.99 -15.09 0.98
C GLN A 9 -12.33 -14.31 -0.33
N GLY A 10 -12.26 -12.98 -0.31
CA GLY A 10 -12.50 -12.14 -1.49
C GLY A 10 -11.31 -12.15 -2.47
N ASP A 11 -11.58 -11.82 -3.73
CA ASP A 11 -10.54 -11.72 -4.77
C ASP A 11 -9.91 -10.32 -4.78
N ILE A 12 -10.80 -9.33 -4.74
CA ILE A 12 -10.51 -7.89 -4.73
C ILE A 12 -11.17 -7.30 -3.49
N VAL A 13 -10.39 -6.61 -2.67
CA VAL A 13 -10.87 -6.00 -1.42
C VAL A 13 -10.67 -4.49 -1.46
N PHE A 14 -11.75 -3.75 -1.22
CA PHE A 14 -11.70 -2.30 -1.00
C PHE A 14 -11.54 -2.02 0.48
N ILE A 15 -10.49 -1.30 0.86
CA ILE A 15 -10.21 -0.91 2.24
C ILE A 15 -10.42 0.60 2.34
N SER A 16 -11.32 1.00 3.24
CA SER A 16 -11.53 2.40 3.56
C SER A 16 -11.81 2.65 5.04
N ASN A 17 -11.44 3.84 5.52
CA ASN A 17 -11.79 4.25 6.87
C ASN A 17 -13.25 4.71 6.99
N ILE A 18 -13.87 4.36 8.12
CA ILE A 18 -15.27 4.69 8.43
C ILE A 18 -15.51 6.19 8.67
N ASP A 19 -14.45 6.92 9.03
CA ASP A 19 -14.51 8.36 9.23
C ASP A 19 -14.53 9.15 7.91
N ASN A 20 -14.26 8.50 6.77
CA ASN A 20 -14.22 9.11 5.44
C ASN A 20 -15.51 8.85 4.65
N VAL A 21 -16.66 9.12 5.26
CA VAL A 21 -17.99 8.86 4.65
C VAL A 21 -18.71 10.18 4.37
N VAL A 22 -19.32 10.25 3.19
CA VAL A 22 -20.15 11.38 2.75
C VAL A 22 -21.61 10.96 2.53
N PRO A 23 -22.58 11.88 2.59
CA PRO A 23 -23.96 11.64 2.19
C PRO A 23 -24.07 11.13 0.74
N ASP A 24 -25.12 10.37 0.44
CA ASP A 24 -25.27 9.67 -0.85
C ASP A 24 -25.14 10.58 -2.08
N HIS A 25 -25.69 11.80 -2.02
CA HIS A 25 -25.63 12.76 -3.13
C HIS A 25 -24.20 13.27 -3.45
N LEU A 26 -23.21 12.99 -2.60
CA LEU A 26 -21.80 13.34 -2.81
C LEU A 26 -20.92 12.13 -3.14
N LYS A 27 -21.48 10.91 -3.20
CA LYS A 27 -20.70 9.68 -3.39
C LYS A 27 -20.24 9.47 -4.83
N ASP A 28 -20.93 10.03 -5.83
CA ASP A 28 -20.67 9.73 -7.24
C ASP A 28 -19.19 9.93 -7.66
N PRO A 29 -18.53 11.05 -7.31
CA PRO A 29 -17.10 11.21 -7.63
C PRO A 29 -16.21 10.17 -6.92
N ILE A 30 -16.52 9.82 -5.68
CA ILE A 30 -15.76 8.83 -4.90
C ILE A 30 -15.89 7.45 -5.54
N VAL A 31 -17.11 7.08 -5.93
CA VAL A 31 -17.39 5.80 -6.60
C VAL A 31 -16.67 5.73 -7.95
N ALA A 32 -16.63 6.81 -8.72
CA ALA A 32 -15.93 6.85 -10.00
C ALA A 32 -14.41 6.55 -9.82
N TRP A 33 -13.78 7.17 -8.84
CA TRP A 33 -12.37 6.93 -8.54
C TRP A 33 -12.10 5.55 -7.95
N ARG A 34 -12.98 5.03 -7.09
CA ARG A 34 -12.87 3.63 -6.61
C ARG A 34 -12.95 2.63 -7.76
N LYS A 35 -13.84 2.86 -8.73
CA LYS A 35 -13.89 2.05 -9.96
C LYS A 35 -12.61 2.18 -10.78
N ALA A 36 -12.03 3.38 -10.89
CA ALA A 36 -10.76 3.60 -11.58
C ALA A 36 -9.60 2.85 -10.89
N LEU A 37 -9.47 2.94 -9.57
CA LEU A 37 -8.46 2.20 -8.80
C LEU A 37 -8.63 0.69 -8.93
N GLY A 38 -9.88 0.19 -8.86
CA GLY A 38 -10.17 -1.23 -9.04
C GLY A 38 -9.90 -1.72 -10.47
N GLY A 39 -10.26 -0.93 -11.48
CA GLY A 39 -9.94 -1.24 -12.88
C GLY A 39 -8.44 -1.29 -13.13
N TYR A 40 -7.70 -0.32 -12.57
CA TYR A 40 -6.25 -0.29 -12.67
C TYR A 40 -5.58 -1.47 -11.95
N LEU A 41 -6.09 -1.88 -10.78
CA LEU A 41 -5.63 -3.10 -10.11
C LEU A 41 -5.80 -4.34 -11.01
N VAL A 42 -6.97 -4.49 -11.64
CA VAL A 42 -7.25 -5.65 -12.52
C VAL A 42 -6.31 -5.66 -13.72
N GLU A 43 -6.10 -4.53 -14.37
CA GLU A 43 -5.16 -4.39 -15.50
C GLU A 43 -3.73 -4.74 -15.06
N LEU A 44 -3.31 -4.23 -13.90
CA LEU A 44 -2.00 -4.50 -13.33
C LEU A 44 -1.82 -5.99 -12.98
N GLN A 45 -2.81 -6.63 -12.36
CA GLN A 45 -2.77 -8.07 -12.05
C GLN A 45 -2.61 -8.89 -13.32
N GLN A 46 -3.39 -8.59 -14.37
CA GLN A 46 -3.28 -9.29 -15.65
C GLN A 46 -1.89 -9.12 -16.26
N HIS A 47 -1.34 -7.90 -16.21
CA HIS A 47 0.01 -7.63 -16.71
C HIS A 47 1.08 -8.42 -15.94
N VAL A 48 1.02 -8.41 -14.60
CA VAL A 48 1.94 -9.15 -13.73
C VAL A 48 1.84 -10.66 -13.97
N PHE A 49 0.62 -11.20 -14.08
CA PHE A 49 0.40 -12.63 -14.27
C PHE A 49 0.91 -13.11 -15.63
N GLN A 50 0.81 -12.31 -16.69
CA GLN A 50 1.40 -12.63 -18.00
C GLN A 50 2.92 -12.82 -17.91
N HIS A 51 3.63 -11.96 -17.15
CA HIS A 51 5.06 -12.15 -16.94
C HIS A 51 5.36 -13.44 -16.16
N ILE A 52 4.57 -13.76 -15.13
CA ILE A 52 4.71 -15.02 -14.37
C ILE A 52 4.54 -16.25 -15.28
N GLU A 53 3.55 -16.22 -16.17
CA GLU A 53 3.29 -17.29 -17.12
C GLU A 53 4.46 -17.46 -18.10
N GLN A 54 4.98 -16.36 -18.66
CA GLN A 54 6.13 -16.37 -19.57
C GLN A 54 7.41 -16.90 -18.91
N LEU A 55 7.65 -16.52 -17.65
CA LEU A 55 8.76 -17.04 -16.84
C LEU A 55 8.63 -18.53 -16.51
N SER A 56 7.44 -19.11 -16.63
CA SER A 56 7.19 -20.54 -16.36
C SER A 56 7.48 -21.45 -17.57
N SER A 57 7.98 -20.90 -18.68
CA SER A 57 8.35 -21.65 -19.88
C SER A 57 9.61 -22.51 -19.71
N VAL A 58 9.64 -23.66 -20.42
CA VAL A 58 10.79 -24.59 -20.43
C VAL A 58 11.20 -24.88 -21.89
N PRO A 59 12.46 -24.62 -22.29
CA PRO A 59 13.53 -24.01 -21.50
C PRO A 59 13.25 -22.53 -21.17
N THR A 60 13.89 -22.01 -20.12
CA THR A 60 13.76 -20.60 -19.72
C THR A 60 14.21 -19.68 -20.86
N ASP A 61 13.30 -18.80 -21.29
CA ASP A 61 13.57 -17.80 -22.32
C ASP A 61 14.23 -16.54 -21.73
N ALA A 62 15.41 -16.18 -22.25
CA ALA A 62 16.16 -15.02 -21.80
C ALA A 62 15.41 -13.70 -22.06
N LYS A 63 14.59 -13.64 -23.12
CA LYS A 63 13.80 -12.44 -23.43
C LYS A 63 12.71 -12.24 -22.39
N SER A 64 11.99 -13.30 -22.03
CA SER A 64 10.98 -13.28 -20.97
C SER A 64 11.56 -12.82 -19.62
N VAL A 65 12.76 -13.30 -19.25
CA VAL A 65 13.48 -12.83 -18.05
C VAL A 65 13.79 -11.33 -18.11
N GLN A 66 14.30 -10.85 -19.24
CA GLN A 66 14.61 -9.43 -19.42
C GLN A 66 13.35 -8.54 -19.34
N GLN A 67 12.23 -9.00 -19.90
CA GLN A 67 10.96 -8.26 -19.87
C GLN A 67 10.38 -8.20 -18.45
N ALA A 68 10.40 -9.31 -17.72
CA ALA A 68 9.95 -9.35 -16.34
C ALA A 68 10.85 -8.52 -15.41
N GLU A 69 12.17 -8.52 -15.64
CA GLU A 69 13.10 -7.64 -14.93
C GLU A 69 12.76 -6.16 -15.17
N ALA A 70 12.50 -5.77 -16.43
CA ALA A 70 12.12 -4.40 -16.75
C ALA A 70 10.80 -3.99 -16.07
N CYS A 71 9.80 -4.88 -16.06
CA CYS A 71 8.54 -4.66 -15.36
C CYS A 71 8.78 -4.42 -13.85
N ILE A 72 9.56 -5.29 -13.20
CA ILE A 72 9.91 -5.17 -11.78
C ILE A 72 10.62 -3.84 -11.46
N LEU A 73 11.65 -3.48 -12.22
CA LEU A 73 12.51 -2.36 -11.90
C LEU A 73 11.97 -1.00 -12.35
N GLN A 74 11.25 -0.95 -13.47
CA GLN A 74 10.83 0.31 -14.11
C GLN A 74 9.35 0.61 -13.90
N GLU A 75 8.49 -0.41 -13.79
CA GLU A 75 7.04 -0.22 -13.66
C GLU A 75 6.60 -0.41 -12.21
N LEU A 76 6.97 -1.55 -11.61
CA LEU A 76 6.62 -1.88 -10.22
C LEU A 76 7.59 -1.28 -9.20
N LEU A 77 8.73 -0.75 -9.66
CA LEU A 77 9.78 -0.14 -8.83
C LEU A 77 10.12 -0.98 -7.58
N LEU A 78 10.21 -2.30 -7.74
CA LEU A 78 10.55 -3.21 -6.66
C LEU A 78 12.07 -3.40 -6.62
N PRO A 79 12.67 -3.40 -5.42
CA PRO A 79 14.11 -3.56 -5.29
C PRO A 79 14.51 -5.02 -5.55
N LEU A 80 15.44 -5.26 -6.48
CA LEU A 80 16.08 -6.57 -6.62
C LEU A 80 17.36 -6.63 -5.77
N PRO A 81 17.74 -7.81 -5.23
CA PRO A 81 18.97 -7.95 -4.46
C PRO A 81 20.18 -7.72 -5.35
N GLN A 82 21.26 -7.20 -4.78
CA GLN A 82 22.49 -6.89 -5.52
C GLN A 82 23.07 -8.11 -6.24
N SER A 83 22.92 -9.31 -5.65
CA SER A 83 23.35 -10.59 -6.20
C SER A 83 22.51 -11.10 -7.37
N TYR A 84 21.38 -10.46 -7.70
CA TYR A 84 20.48 -10.92 -8.78
C TYR A 84 21.21 -11.13 -10.12
N ARG A 85 22.13 -10.23 -10.46
CA ARG A 85 22.89 -10.29 -11.73
C ARG A 85 23.91 -11.44 -11.76
N GLU A 86 24.23 -12.02 -10.61
CA GLU A 86 25.18 -13.13 -10.47
C GLU A 86 24.50 -14.51 -10.65
N LEU A 87 23.17 -14.54 -10.59
CA LEU A 87 22.38 -15.76 -10.73
C LEU A 87 22.39 -16.28 -12.17
N ALA A 88 22.31 -17.61 -12.32
CA ALA A 88 22.05 -18.22 -13.62
C ALA A 88 20.64 -17.89 -14.12
N LEU A 89 20.41 -17.94 -15.43
CA LEU A 89 19.13 -17.54 -16.04
C LEU A 89 17.89 -18.23 -15.43
N PRO A 90 17.90 -19.55 -15.14
CA PRO A 90 16.76 -20.20 -14.48
C PRO A 90 16.51 -19.72 -13.05
N ASP A 91 17.58 -19.39 -12.32
CA ASP A 91 17.51 -18.86 -10.95
C ASP A 91 17.02 -17.41 -10.95
N GLN A 92 17.41 -16.61 -11.96
CA GLN A 92 16.83 -15.28 -12.20
C GLN A 92 15.33 -15.39 -12.45
N ALA A 93 14.89 -16.28 -13.35
CA ALA A 93 13.47 -16.48 -13.62
C ALA A 93 12.68 -16.87 -12.36
N THR A 94 13.25 -17.76 -11.55
CA THR A 94 12.67 -18.18 -10.27
C THR A 94 12.54 -17.01 -9.30
N LEU A 95 13.58 -16.20 -9.16
CA LEU A 95 13.55 -15.02 -8.29
C LEU A 95 12.53 -13.98 -8.77
N LEU A 96 12.54 -13.64 -10.06
CA LEU A 96 11.58 -12.67 -10.62
C LEU A 96 10.14 -13.13 -10.41
N LYS A 97 9.86 -14.43 -10.56
CA LYS A 97 8.55 -14.98 -10.25
C LYS A 97 8.16 -14.77 -8.79
N GLN A 98 9.07 -14.99 -7.83
CA GLN A 98 8.81 -14.69 -6.41
C GLN A 98 8.57 -13.19 -6.13
N TYR A 99 9.12 -12.31 -6.95
CA TYR A 99 8.88 -10.86 -6.85
C TYR A 99 7.52 -10.43 -7.40
N LEU A 100 7.06 -11.10 -8.46
CA LEU A 100 5.77 -10.85 -9.10
C LEU A 100 4.59 -11.54 -8.39
N ASP A 101 4.81 -12.73 -7.84
CA ASP A 101 3.78 -13.57 -7.21
C ASP A 101 3.52 -13.14 -5.76
N ARG A 102 2.99 -11.93 -5.61
CA ARG A 102 2.74 -11.26 -4.34
C ARG A 102 1.38 -10.54 -4.35
N PRO A 103 0.75 -10.32 -3.18
CA PRO A 103 -0.44 -9.50 -3.10
C PRO A 103 -0.15 -8.06 -3.57
N ILE A 104 -1.11 -7.46 -4.26
CA ILE A 104 -1.01 -6.11 -4.83
C ILE A 104 -1.93 -5.17 -4.07
N ARG A 105 -1.46 -3.96 -3.76
CA ARG A 105 -2.29 -2.85 -3.28
C ARG A 105 -2.10 -1.63 -4.18
N VAL A 106 -3.23 -1.10 -4.67
CA VAL A 106 -3.31 0.18 -5.34
C VAL A 106 -3.89 1.18 -4.34
N CYS A 107 -3.07 2.11 -3.91
CA CYS A 107 -3.38 3.08 -2.86
C CYS A 107 -3.68 4.44 -3.50
N GLY A 108 -4.94 4.88 -3.39
CA GLY A 108 -5.29 6.26 -3.68
C GLY A 108 -4.65 7.18 -2.65
N VAL A 109 -3.90 8.20 -3.12
CA VAL A 109 -3.28 9.22 -2.27
C VAL A 109 -3.79 10.60 -2.69
N VAL A 110 -3.91 11.52 -1.74
CA VAL A 110 -4.37 12.89 -1.99
C VAL A 110 -3.24 13.89 -1.73
N PRO A 111 -3.26 15.08 -2.33
CA PRO A 111 -2.30 16.14 -1.99
C PRO A 111 -2.31 16.42 -0.48
N ASN A 112 -1.13 16.51 0.12
CA ASN A 112 -0.97 16.77 1.54
C ASN A 112 -1.19 18.25 1.84
N THR A 113 -2.19 18.54 2.67
CA THR A 113 -2.55 19.90 3.11
C THR A 113 -2.19 20.16 4.58
N GLY A 114 -1.34 19.32 5.18
CA GLY A 114 -0.98 19.38 6.60
C GLY A 114 -1.84 18.46 7.48
N ASP A 115 -2.52 17.48 6.87
CA ASP A 115 -3.34 16.50 7.60
C ASP A 115 -2.44 15.60 8.48
N PRO A 116 -2.79 15.38 9.76
CA PRO A 116 -2.03 14.49 10.63
C PRO A 116 -2.21 13.04 10.18
N GLY A 117 -1.10 12.31 10.00
CA GLY A 117 -1.12 10.90 9.66
C GLY A 117 0.13 10.47 8.90
N GLY A 118 -0.04 9.66 7.85
CA GLY A 118 1.05 9.10 7.07
C GLY A 118 0.88 9.33 5.57
N GLY A 119 1.93 9.04 4.82
CA GLY A 119 1.96 9.26 3.37
C GLY A 119 2.89 8.29 2.66
N PRO A 120 2.99 8.39 1.33
CA PRO A 120 3.88 7.57 0.53
C PRO A 120 5.34 8.03 0.70
N PHE A 121 6.23 7.10 1.07
CA PHE A 121 7.66 7.34 1.19
C PHE A 121 8.48 6.15 0.69
N TRP A 122 9.75 6.41 0.40
CA TRP A 122 10.75 5.37 0.19
C TRP A 122 11.33 4.96 1.54
N VAL A 123 11.25 3.68 1.87
CA VAL A 123 11.85 3.09 3.07
C VAL A 123 13.10 2.34 2.66
N ALA A 124 14.23 2.74 3.24
CA ALA A 124 15.51 2.09 3.02
C ALA A 124 15.61 0.81 3.86
N HIS A 125 16.20 -0.22 3.25
CA HIS A 125 16.45 -1.51 3.87
C HIS A 125 17.96 -1.73 4.03
N PRO A 126 18.44 -2.46 5.05
CA PRO A 126 19.88 -2.62 5.29
C PRO A 126 20.65 -3.24 4.12
N GLU A 127 20.05 -4.17 3.38
CA GLU A 127 20.73 -4.91 2.30
C GLU A 127 20.03 -4.83 0.94
N ASP A 128 18.86 -4.17 0.87
CA ASP A 128 18.06 -4.05 -0.34
C ASP A 128 17.89 -2.60 -0.80
N ALA A 129 17.58 -2.44 -2.08
CA ALA A 129 17.16 -1.14 -2.58
C ALA A 129 15.87 -0.65 -1.86
N PRO A 130 15.65 0.67 -1.78
CA PRO A 130 14.50 1.21 -1.06
C PRO A 130 13.19 0.77 -1.69
N SER A 131 12.17 0.55 -0.85
CA SER A 131 10.83 0.16 -1.27
C SER A 131 9.80 1.26 -1.01
N ARG A 132 8.73 1.30 -1.82
CA ARG A 132 7.62 2.24 -1.64
C ARG A 132 6.68 1.76 -0.55
N GLN A 133 6.47 2.59 0.47
CA GLN A 133 5.66 2.25 1.63
C GLN A 133 4.80 3.42 2.07
N ILE A 134 3.75 3.12 2.85
CA ILE A 134 2.99 4.15 3.56
C ILE A 134 3.59 4.26 4.95
N VAL A 135 4.28 5.38 5.22
CA VAL A 135 4.94 5.63 6.50
C VAL A 135 4.08 6.55 7.35
N GLU A 136 3.77 6.09 8.57
CA GLU A 136 3.05 6.88 9.57
C GLU A 136 4.02 7.70 10.43
N GLN A 137 3.55 8.82 10.98
CA GLN A 137 4.36 9.69 11.83
C GLN A 137 5.03 8.95 13.01
N SER A 138 4.36 7.94 13.59
CA SER A 138 4.89 7.13 14.69
C SER A 138 6.12 6.29 14.31
N GLN A 139 6.35 6.08 13.02
CA GLN A 139 7.45 5.28 12.48
C GLN A 139 8.67 6.14 12.11
N VAL A 140 8.55 7.47 12.21
CA VAL A 140 9.61 8.43 11.92
C VAL A 140 10.39 8.70 13.20
N ASN A 141 11.72 8.59 13.16
CA ASN A 141 12.56 8.84 14.33
C ASN A 141 12.42 10.31 14.78
N PRO A 142 11.90 10.59 15.99
CA PRO A 142 11.73 11.96 16.49
C PRO A 142 13.05 12.69 16.71
N ASP A 143 14.14 11.96 16.95
CA ASP A 143 15.46 12.54 17.22
C ASP A 143 16.28 12.77 15.93
N SER A 144 15.77 12.30 14.77
CA SER A 144 16.44 12.46 13.48
C SER A 144 15.90 13.67 12.72
N GLU A 145 16.62 14.79 12.79
CA GLU A 145 16.26 16.01 12.04
C GLU A 145 16.10 15.75 10.53
N ALA A 146 16.95 14.88 9.96
CA ALA A 146 16.87 14.51 8.55
C ALA A 146 15.56 13.79 8.21
N GLN A 147 15.14 12.81 9.01
CA GLN A 147 13.87 12.12 8.79
C GLN A 147 12.68 13.04 9.01
N GLN A 148 12.72 13.91 10.02
CA GLN A 148 11.66 14.90 10.26
C GLN A 148 11.49 15.86 9.08
N LYS A 149 12.61 16.34 8.50
CA LYS A 149 12.60 17.18 7.29
C LYS A 149 12.02 16.46 6.08
N LEU A 150 12.41 15.21 5.85
CA LEU A 150 11.87 14.39 4.76
C LEU A 150 10.37 14.16 4.92
N PHE A 151 9.94 13.78 6.13
CA PHE A 151 8.53 13.57 6.43
C PHE A 151 7.70 14.83 6.20
N ALA A 152 8.18 15.99 6.67
CA ALA A 152 7.52 17.27 6.45
C ALA A 152 7.48 17.71 4.97
N SER A 153 8.39 17.20 4.13
CA SER A 153 8.41 17.45 2.68
C SER A 153 7.44 16.57 1.88
N GLY A 154 6.73 15.65 2.53
CA GLY A 154 5.79 14.74 1.90
C GLY A 154 4.67 15.50 1.17
N THR A 155 4.58 15.32 -0.15
CA THR A 155 3.62 16.02 -1.01
C THR A 155 2.22 15.41 -0.99
N HIS A 156 2.11 14.17 -0.49
CA HIS A 156 0.88 13.38 -0.51
C HIS A 156 0.56 12.77 0.85
N PHE A 157 -0.72 12.52 1.07
CA PHE A 157 -1.28 11.92 2.27
C PHE A 157 -2.02 10.63 1.90
N ASN A 158 -2.01 9.64 2.80
CA ASN A 158 -2.78 8.41 2.64
C ASN A 158 -4.17 8.53 3.29
N PRO A 159 -5.26 8.71 2.51
CA PRO A 159 -6.63 8.73 3.03
C PRO A 159 -7.15 7.36 3.46
N VAL A 160 -6.37 6.29 3.26
CA VAL A 160 -6.83 4.90 3.37
C VAL A 160 -8.00 4.68 2.41
N ASP A 161 -7.77 4.89 1.11
CA ASP A 161 -8.70 4.49 0.03
C ASP A 161 -7.89 3.62 -0.92
N MET A 162 -7.89 2.31 -0.67
CA MET A 162 -7.05 1.36 -1.40
C MET A 162 -7.83 0.14 -1.86
N VAL A 163 -7.37 -0.43 -2.97
CA VAL A 163 -7.90 -1.65 -3.55
C VAL A 163 -6.80 -2.69 -3.58
N CYS A 164 -7.10 -3.87 -3.04
CA CYS A 164 -6.14 -4.95 -2.83
C CYS A 164 -6.52 -6.17 -3.66
N GLY A 165 -5.56 -6.73 -4.39
CA GLY A 165 -5.64 -8.06 -5.00
C GLY A 165 -4.91 -9.07 -4.11
N VAL A 166 -5.64 -10.09 -3.64
CA VAL A 166 -5.17 -11.02 -2.59
C VAL A 166 -5.11 -12.47 -3.05
N ARG A 167 -5.12 -12.69 -4.37
CA ARG A 167 -5.00 -14.00 -5.00
C ARG A 167 -3.82 -14.05 -5.98
N ASP A 168 -3.22 -15.22 -6.07
CA ASP A 168 -2.12 -15.52 -6.99
C ASP A 168 -2.62 -15.63 -8.44
N PHE A 169 -1.67 -15.81 -9.36
CA PHE A 169 -1.96 -15.96 -10.79
C PHE A 169 -2.80 -17.20 -11.15
N GLN A 170 -2.94 -18.15 -10.22
CA GLN A 170 -3.76 -19.36 -10.37
C GLN A 170 -5.14 -19.22 -9.71
N GLY A 171 -5.42 -18.10 -9.05
CA GLY A 171 -6.65 -17.84 -8.31
C GLY A 171 -6.66 -18.38 -6.88
N ASN A 172 -5.55 -18.92 -6.37
CA ASN A 172 -5.46 -19.33 -4.97
C ASN A 172 -5.30 -18.09 -4.06
N PRO A 173 -5.90 -18.09 -2.86
CA PRO A 173 -5.69 -17.01 -1.91
C PRO A 173 -4.26 -17.03 -1.38
N PHE A 174 -3.61 -15.87 -1.32
CA PHE A 174 -2.36 -15.73 -0.60
C PHE A 174 -2.59 -15.87 0.90
N ASN A 175 -1.63 -16.46 1.61
CA ASN A 175 -1.52 -16.27 3.05
C ASN A 175 -0.86 -14.91 3.32
N LEU A 176 -1.67 -13.87 3.59
CA LEU A 176 -1.17 -12.49 3.70
C LEU A 176 -0.17 -12.28 4.84
N LEU A 177 -0.11 -13.18 5.81
CA LEU A 177 0.85 -13.14 6.92
C LEU A 177 2.29 -13.46 6.46
N GLU A 178 2.47 -14.12 5.32
CA GLU A 178 3.79 -14.40 4.73
C GLU A 178 4.44 -13.15 4.11
N PHE A 179 3.67 -12.06 3.95
CA PHE A 179 4.13 -10.81 3.35
C PHE A 179 4.31 -9.67 4.37
N VAL A 180 4.36 -10.01 5.65
CA VAL A 180 4.61 -9.11 6.78
C VAL A 180 6.11 -9.02 7.05
N ASP A 181 6.60 -7.83 7.40
CA ASP A 181 7.93 -7.66 8.01
C ASP A 181 7.80 -7.62 9.55
N PRO A 182 8.12 -8.73 10.26
CA PRO A 182 8.04 -8.78 11.71
C PRO A 182 9.06 -7.88 12.42
N GLY A 183 10.14 -7.48 11.73
CA GLY A 183 11.20 -6.61 12.26
C GLY A 183 10.75 -5.17 12.47
N THR A 184 9.61 -4.77 11.90
CA THR A 184 9.04 -3.42 12.08
C THR A 184 8.18 -3.26 13.33
N GLY A 185 7.98 -4.32 14.12
CA GLY A 185 7.39 -4.21 15.44
C GLY A 185 8.29 -3.44 16.40
N PHE A 186 7.72 -2.60 17.27
CA PHE A 186 8.51 -1.81 18.21
C PHE A 186 7.86 -1.74 19.60
N ILE A 187 8.68 -1.44 20.61
CA ILE A 187 8.18 -1.22 21.98
C ILE A 187 7.96 0.29 22.15
N GLY A 188 6.70 0.70 22.12
CA GLY A 188 6.29 2.07 22.42
C GLY A 188 6.20 2.31 23.92
N MET A 189 6.47 3.56 24.34
CA MET A 189 6.20 4.01 25.70
C MET A 189 4.85 4.72 25.73
N LYS A 190 3.91 4.22 26.52
CA LYS A 190 2.61 4.86 26.77
C LYS A 190 2.51 5.25 28.24
N SER A 191 1.65 6.21 28.57
CA SER A 191 1.30 6.50 29.95
C SER A 191 -0.16 6.13 30.20
N TYR A 192 -0.43 5.45 31.30
CA TYR A 192 -1.78 5.18 31.77
C TYR A 192 -1.87 5.54 33.25
N GLN A 193 -2.76 6.46 33.59
CA GLN A 193 -2.92 6.98 34.96
C GLN A 193 -1.60 7.47 35.58
N GLY A 194 -0.77 8.16 34.79
CA GLY A 194 0.51 8.70 35.24
C GLY A 194 1.64 7.68 35.40
N ARG A 195 1.40 6.40 35.07
CA ARG A 195 2.43 5.36 35.07
C ARG A 195 2.95 5.10 33.65
N PRO A 196 4.27 5.06 33.44
CA PRO A 196 4.84 4.64 32.17
C PRO A 196 4.60 3.13 31.97
N LEU A 197 4.15 2.78 30.77
CA LEU A 197 3.92 1.42 30.31
C LEU A 197 4.74 1.19 29.04
N LYS A 198 5.30 -0.02 28.92
CA LYS A 198 5.83 -0.52 27.66
C LYS A 198 4.71 -1.25 26.93
N ALA A 199 4.37 -0.80 25.74
CA ALA A 199 3.43 -1.47 24.87
C ALA A 199 4.20 -2.06 23.68
N LEU A 200 4.04 -3.36 23.45
CA LEU A 200 4.50 -3.96 22.19
C LEU A 200 3.52 -3.52 21.10
N GLU A 201 4.00 -2.75 20.14
CA GLU A 201 3.27 -2.43 18.93
C GLU A 201 3.68 -3.42 17.84
N TRP A 202 2.67 -4.09 17.30
CA TRP A 202 2.84 -4.97 16.14
C TRP A 202 3.35 -4.16 14.94
N PRO A 203 3.96 -4.82 13.93
CA PRO A 203 4.30 -4.21 12.65
C PRO A 203 3.22 -3.22 12.20
N GLY A 204 3.64 -1.98 11.91
CA GLY A 204 2.72 -0.92 11.50
C GLY A 204 1.89 -1.39 10.31
N LEU A 205 0.58 -1.12 10.32
CA LEU A 205 -0.39 -1.79 9.45
C LEU A 205 0.01 -1.80 7.96
N TRP A 206 0.53 -0.67 7.46
CA TRP A 206 0.84 -0.50 6.05
C TRP A 206 2.30 -0.79 5.71
N ASN A 207 3.25 -0.21 6.44
CA ASN A 207 4.69 -0.38 6.16
C ASN A 207 5.21 -1.75 6.63
N GLY A 208 4.69 -2.26 7.75
CA GLY A 208 5.12 -3.53 8.35
C GLY A 208 4.22 -4.70 7.98
N GLY A 209 2.91 -4.56 8.21
CA GLY A 209 1.92 -5.59 7.89
C GLY A 209 1.80 -5.91 6.39
N MET A 210 2.13 -4.95 5.53
CA MET A 210 2.08 -5.11 4.08
C MET A 210 3.43 -4.80 3.43
N ALA A 211 4.53 -5.05 4.15
CA ALA A 211 5.89 -4.68 3.73
C ALA A 211 6.27 -5.27 2.37
N HIS A 212 5.91 -6.54 2.14
CA HIS A 212 6.30 -7.27 0.94
C HIS A 212 5.22 -7.27 -0.15
N TRP A 213 4.25 -6.35 -0.08
CA TRP A 213 3.21 -6.22 -1.11
C TRP A 213 3.70 -5.37 -2.28
N ILE A 214 3.21 -5.66 -3.48
CA ILE A 214 3.39 -4.76 -4.63
C ILE A 214 2.53 -3.52 -4.38
N THR A 215 3.18 -2.37 -4.21
CA THR A 215 2.53 -1.12 -3.79
C THR A 215 2.57 -0.09 -4.91
N ILE A 216 1.40 0.31 -5.40
CA ILE A 216 1.25 1.41 -6.36
C ILE A 216 0.49 2.56 -5.72
N PHE A 217 0.99 3.78 -5.92
CA PHE A 217 0.31 5.01 -5.50
C PHE A 217 -0.31 5.69 -6.71
N VAL A 218 -1.57 6.09 -6.57
CA VAL A 218 -2.32 6.84 -7.59
C VAL A 218 -2.82 8.12 -6.93
N GLU A 219 -2.44 9.28 -7.46
CA GLU A 219 -3.03 10.54 -7.02
C GLU A 219 -4.52 10.56 -7.38
N ILE A 220 -5.37 10.79 -6.38
CA ILE A 220 -6.82 10.96 -6.53
C ILE A 220 -7.23 12.34 -6.01
N PRO A 221 -8.39 12.88 -6.43
CA PRO A 221 -8.82 14.20 -5.98
C PRO A 221 -8.97 14.27 -4.46
N ARG A 222 -8.56 15.40 -3.88
CA ARG A 222 -8.70 15.68 -2.44
C ARG A 222 -10.16 15.55 -1.95
N ALA A 223 -11.13 15.74 -2.84
CA ALA A 223 -12.56 15.55 -2.58
C ALA A 223 -12.94 14.11 -2.19
N ASN A 224 -12.07 13.13 -2.40
CA ASN A 224 -12.25 11.75 -1.95
C ASN A 224 -11.84 11.54 -0.48
N PHE A 225 -11.34 12.58 0.19
CA PHE A 225 -10.92 12.54 1.58
C PHE A 225 -11.70 13.58 2.41
N ASN A 226 -12.76 13.13 3.07
CA ASN A 226 -13.65 13.89 3.94
C ASN A 226 -13.71 13.21 5.33
N PRO A 227 -12.62 13.27 6.12
CA PRO A 227 -12.58 12.65 7.43
C PRO A 227 -13.41 13.43 8.45
N VAL A 228 -14.09 12.71 9.34
CA VAL A 228 -14.72 13.27 10.54
C VAL A 228 -13.94 12.85 11.78
N LYS A 229 -13.21 13.79 12.40
CA LYS A 229 -12.40 13.59 13.61
C LYS A 229 -13.00 14.29 14.84
N THR A 230 -13.71 15.39 14.63
CA THR A 230 -14.33 16.22 15.66
C THR A 230 -15.79 16.50 15.36
N PHE A 231 -16.54 16.96 16.37
CA PHE A 231 -17.93 17.37 16.18
C PHE A 231 -18.09 18.49 15.16
N LEU A 232 -17.12 19.41 15.06
CA LEU A 232 -17.19 20.55 14.14
C LEU A 232 -17.01 20.14 12.68
N ASP A 233 -16.39 19.00 12.40
CA ASP A 233 -16.18 18.52 11.02
C ASP A 233 -17.52 18.24 10.32
N TRP A 234 -18.56 17.87 11.07
CA TRP A 234 -19.91 17.72 10.53
C TRP A 234 -20.46 18.98 9.90
N LEU A 235 -19.99 20.18 10.27
CA LEU A 235 -20.42 21.45 9.68
C LEU A 235 -19.84 21.68 8.28
N HIS A 236 -18.84 20.90 7.87
CA HIS A 236 -18.25 21.00 6.54
C HIS A 236 -19.29 20.63 5.46
N PRO A 237 -19.34 21.33 4.31
CA PRO A 237 -20.31 21.06 3.25
C PRO A 237 -20.35 19.60 2.78
N ALA A 238 -19.22 18.90 2.83
CA ALA A 238 -19.13 17.47 2.48
C ALA A 238 -19.94 16.53 3.40
N HIS A 239 -20.45 17.03 4.53
CA HIS A 239 -21.26 16.27 5.48
C HIS A 239 -22.66 16.87 5.68
N GLN A 240 -23.00 17.92 4.93
CA GLN A 240 -24.31 18.56 4.99
C GLN A 240 -25.34 17.83 4.10
N PRO A 241 -26.63 17.84 4.46
CA PRO A 241 -27.68 17.32 3.59
C PRO A 241 -27.77 18.15 2.30
N GLN A 242 -28.34 17.56 1.24
CA GLN A 242 -28.57 18.27 0.00
C GLN A 242 -29.46 19.49 0.29
N THR A 243 -28.96 20.69 -0.02
CA THR A 243 -29.74 21.91 0.12
C THR A 243 -30.88 21.86 -0.89
N ASN A 244 -32.08 21.52 -0.45
CA ASN A 244 -33.27 21.70 -1.27
C ASN A 244 -33.41 23.20 -1.52
N GLN A 245 -33.07 23.64 -2.73
CA GLN A 245 -33.52 24.95 -3.23
C GLN A 245 -35.05 24.87 -3.30
N LYS A 246 -35.71 25.37 -2.26
CA LYS A 246 -37.13 25.72 -2.30
C LYS A 246 -37.27 27.13 -2.87
#